data_AF-A0A517MTX5-F1
#
_entry.id   AF-A0A517MTX5-F1
#
_cell.length_a   1.000
_cell.length_b   1.000
_cell.length_c   1.000
_cell.angle_alpha   90.00
_cell.angle_beta   90.00
_cell.angle_gamma   90.00
#
_symmetry.space_group_name_H-M   'P 1'
#
loop_
_entity.id
_entity.type
_entity.pdbx_description
1 polymer ?
#
loop_
_entity_poly.entity_id
_entity_poly.type
_entity_poly.pdbx_seq_one_letter_code
_entity_poly.pdbx_strand_id
1 'polypeptide(L)'
;MISRTPARRGYTLVELMLSSAITAALTGGLASSLYIASQSLDVADGEWQDTREAHRVLATLNRDVQSALSFSELTSTSVTMEVPDRDGDDAAETIRYSWSGTVGDPLTYQFNGGTVQTVAGDVQSFSLEWVSRLIEGVTRGS
;
A
#
# COMPACT_ATOMS: atom_id res chain seq x y z
N MET A 1 -15.48 -45.72 65.93
CA MET A 1 -14.80 -44.95 64.87
C MET A 1 -15.44 -45.34 63.54
N ILE A 2 -16.36 -44.53 63.01
CA ILE A 2 -17.17 -44.85 61.82
C ILE A 2 -16.48 -44.20 60.60
N SER A 3 -15.93 -45.02 59.71
CA SER A 3 -15.36 -44.57 58.45
C SER A 3 -16.47 -44.52 57.39
N ARG A 4 -16.83 -43.31 56.94
CA ARG A 4 -17.73 -43.11 55.79
C ARG A 4 -16.89 -43.01 54.54
N THR A 5 -16.86 -44.05 53.72
CA THR A 5 -16.27 -44.01 52.38
C THR A 5 -17.15 -43.12 51.48
N PRO A 6 -16.59 -42.11 50.80
CA PRO A 6 -17.38 -41.28 49.89
C PRO A 6 -17.82 -42.12 48.68
N ALA A 7 -19.12 -42.13 48.40
CA ALA A 7 -19.66 -42.72 47.19
C ALA A 7 -19.13 -41.93 45.98
N ARG A 8 -18.31 -42.58 45.14
CA ARG A 8 -17.93 -42.03 43.83
C ARG A 8 -19.19 -41.96 42.98
N ARG A 9 -19.69 -40.75 42.74
CA ARG A 9 -20.80 -40.49 41.81
C ARG A 9 -20.27 -40.71 40.39
N GLY A 10 -20.72 -41.77 39.74
CA GLY A 10 -20.51 -41.97 38.31
C GLY A 10 -21.39 -41.00 37.52
N TYR A 11 -20.84 -40.42 36.45
CA TYR A 11 -21.58 -39.54 35.54
C TYR A 11 -22.67 -40.34 34.81
N THR A 12 -23.85 -39.75 34.65
CA THR A 12 -24.94 -40.38 33.87
C THR A 12 -24.64 -40.27 32.37
N LEU A 13 -25.15 -41.21 31.55
CA LEU A 13 -25.01 -41.15 30.09
C LEU A 13 -25.55 -39.83 29.51
N VAL A 14 -26.64 -39.32 30.09
CA VAL A 14 -27.25 -38.05 29.70
C VAL A 14 -26.30 -36.88 29.96
N GLU A 15 -25.58 -36.90 31.09
CA GLU A 15 -24.62 -35.86 31.45
C GLU A 15 -23.40 -35.85 30.53
N LEU A 16 -22.93 -37.03 30.10
CA LEU A 16 -21.89 -37.13 29.06
C LEU A 16 -22.36 -36.60 27.70
N MET A 17 -23.58 -36.97 27.28
CA MET A 17 -24.17 -36.47 26.05
C MET A 17 -24.29 -34.95 26.07
N LEU A 18 -24.83 -34.39 27.16
CA LEU A 18 -24.97 -32.94 27.32
C LEU A 18 -23.61 -32.24 27.34
N SER A 19 -22.62 -32.79 28.05
CA SER A 19 -21.26 -32.24 28.09
C SER A 19 -20.64 -32.21 26.69
N SER A 20 -20.77 -33.32 25.93
CA SER A 20 -20.23 -33.41 24.57
C SER A 20 -20.90 -32.42 23.61
N ALA A 21 -22.22 -32.22 23.73
CA ALA A 21 -22.95 -31.25 22.92
C ALA A 21 -22.54 -29.81 23.23
N ILE A 22 -22.35 -29.47 24.51
CA ILE A 22 -21.88 -28.16 24.95
C ILE A 22 -20.44 -27.93 24.46
N THR A 23 -19.54 -28.91 24.62
CA THR A 23 -18.16 -28.80 24.12
C THR A 23 -18.15 -28.59 22.61
N ALA A 24 -18.94 -29.36 21.84
CA ALA A 24 -19.03 -29.18 20.40
C ALA A 24 -19.52 -27.77 20.02
N ALA A 25 -20.56 -27.27 20.69
CA ALA A 25 -21.07 -25.93 20.47
C ALA A 25 -20.02 -24.85 20.79
N LEU A 26 -19.31 -24.96 21.92
CA LEU A 26 -18.26 -24.02 22.31
C LEU A 26 -17.08 -24.04 21.33
N THR A 27 -16.62 -25.23 20.93
CA THR A 27 -15.49 -25.38 20.02
C THR A 27 -15.84 -24.85 18.63
N GLY A 28 -17.06 -25.10 18.15
CA GLY A 28 -17.57 -24.55 16.88
C GLY A 28 -17.71 -23.03 16.90
N GLY A 29 -18.15 -22.46 18.03
CA GLY A 29 -18.20 -21.01 18.22
C GLY A 29 -16.81 -20.38 18.21
N LEU A 30 -15.85 -20.97 18.92
CA LEU A 30 -14.46 -20.52 18.94
C LEU A 30 -13.81 -20.58 17.55
N ALA A 31 -14.01 -21.68 16.81
CA ALA A 31 -13.51 -21.83 15.45
C ALA A 31 -14.06 -20.74 14.52
N SER A 32 -15.36 -20.43 14.62
CA SER A 32 -15.98 -19.34 13.86
C SER A 32 -15.40 -17.98 14.23
N SER A 33 -15.18 -17.71 15.52
CA SER A 33 -14.60 -16.44 15.98
C SER A 33 -13.17 -16.24 15.49
N LEU A 34 -12.36 -17.31 15.49
CA LEU A 34 -10.99 -17.29 14.97
C LEU A 34 -10.98 -17.08 13.46
N TYR A 35 -11.89 -17.72 12.73
CA TYR A 35 -12.02 -17.55 11.29
C TYR A 35 -12.40 -16.11 10.88
N ILE A 36 -13.35 -15.50 11.59
CA ILE A 36 -13.73 -14.09 11.34
C ILE A 36 -12.56 -13.16 11.70
N ALA A 37 -11.85 -13.43 12.80
CA ALA A 37 -10.70 -12.65 13.20
C ALA A 37 -9.55 -12.76 12.17
N SER A 38 -9.25 -13.94 11.65
CA SER A 38 -8.21 -14.12 10.62
C SER A 38 -8.57 -13.40 9.32
N GLN A 39 -9.82 -13.52 8.87
CA GLN A 39 -10.28 -12.81 7.67
C GLN A 39 -10.16 -11.28 7.83
N SER A 40 -10.36 -10.77 9.04
CA SER A 40 -10.25 -9.33 9.32
C SER A 40 -8.79 -8.86 9.31
N LEU A 41 -7.85 -9.71 9.75
CA LEU A 41 -6.41 -9.40 9.70
C LEU A 41 -5.89 -9.40 8.26
N ASP A 42 -6.29 -10.37 7.44
CA ASP A 42 -5.85 -10.45 6.03
C ASP A 42 -6.27 -9.21 5.22
N VAL A 43 -7.50 -8.71 5.44
CA VAL A 43 -7.99 -7.48 4.78
C VAL A 43 -7.18 -6.25 5.23
N ALA A 44 -6.90 -6.15 6.53
CA ALA A 44 -6.08 -5.06 7.04
C ALA A 44 -4.66 -5.11 6.44
N ASP A 45 -4.05 -6.30 6.36
CA ASP A 45 -2.70 -6.46 5.80
C ASP A 45 -2.59 -5.99 4.34
N GLY A 46 -3.62 -6.21 3.52
CA GLY A 46 -3.69 -5.66 2.15
C GLY A 46 -3.70 -4.13 2.13
N GLU A 47 -4.56 -3.51 2.95
CA GLU A 47 -4.66 -2.03 3.03
C GLU A 47 -3.35 -1.38 3.53
N TRP A 48 -2.65 -2.03 4.47
CA TRP A 48 -1.33 -1.59 4.94
C TRP A 48 -0.25 -1.73 3.87
N GLN A 49 -0.34 -2.73 3.00
CA GLN A 49 0.59 -2.92 1.89
C GLN A 49 0.41 -1.83 0.83
N ASP A 50 -0.83 -1.57 0.41
CA ASP A 50 -1.17 -0.55 -0.60
C ASP A 50 -0.74 0.85 -0.13
N THR A 51 -1.02 1.18 1.14
CA THR A 51 -0.63 2.47 1.73
C THR A 51 0.89 2.65 1.75
N ARG A 52 1.65 1.59 2.05
CA ARG A 52 3.12 1.63 2.06
C ARG A 52 3.69 1.78 0.65
N GLU A 53 3.11 1.10 -0.34
CA GLU A 53 3.50 1.23 -1.74
C GLU A 53 3.27 2.67 -2.23
N ALA A 54 2.09 3.22 -1.99
CA ALA A 54 1.76 4.61 -2.31
C ALA A 54 2.75 5.60 -1.68
N HIS A 55 3.06 5.44 -0.39
CA HIS A 55 4.04 6.30 0.28
C HIS A 55 5.46 6.17 -0.30
N ARG A 56 5.89 4.96 -0.67
CA ARG A 56 7.19 4.73 -1.29
C ARG A 56 7.29 5.44 -2.65
N VAL A 57 6.25 5.34 -3.47
CA VAL A 57 6.19 5.97 -4.78
C VAL A 57 6.18 7.49 -4.65
N LEU A 58 5.34 8.04 -3.77
CA LEU A 58 5.31 9.48 -3.49
C LEU A 58 6.64 10.01 -2.95
N ALA A 59 7.30 9.29 -2.05
CA ALA A 59 8.61 9.67 -1.52
C ALA A 59 9.69 9.69 -2.62
N THR A 60 9.61 8.76 -3.57
CA THR A 60 10.53 8.68 -4.72
C THR A 60 10.26 9.84 -5.68
N LEU A 61 9.01 10.04 -6.09
CA LEU A 61 8.61 11.15 -6.97
C LEU A 61 8.98 12.50 -6.35
N ASN A 62 8.73 12.70 -5.06
CA ASN A 62 9.10 13.95 -4.37
C ASN A 62 10.61 14.16 -4.33
N ARG A 63 11.40 13.10 -4.15
CA ARG A 63 12.87 13.19 -4.24
C ARG A 63 13.31 13.60 -5.64
N ASP A 64 12.70 13.03 -6.67
CA ASP A 64 13.04 13.34 -8.06
C ASP A 64 12.70 14.80 -8.38
N VAL A 65 11.50 15.26 -7.99
CA VAL A 65 11.08 16.67 -8.12
C VAL A 65 12.01 17.61 -7.37
N GLN A 66 12.47 17.24 -6.17
CA GLN A 66 13.42 18.05 -5.40
C GLN A 66 14.81 18.14 -6.08
N SER A 67 15.19 17.11 -6.82
CA SER A 67 16.44 17.10 -7.58
C SER A 67 16.31 17.67 -9.00
N ALA A 68 15.10 17.99 -9.46
CA ALA A 68 14.86 18.37 -10.84
C ALA A 68 15.60 19.65 -11.23
N LEU A 69 16.31 19.59 -12.34
CA LEU A 69 16.99 20.72 -12.97
C LEU A 69 16.04 21.51 -13.86
N SER A 70 15.15 20.82 -14.56
CA SER A 70 14.19 21.40 -15.49
C SER A 70 12.94 20.53 -15.59
N PHE A 71 11.83 21.12 -16.04
CA PHE A 71 10.59 20.40 -16.36
C PHE A 71 10.21 20.66 -17.81
N SER A 72 9.97 19.60 -18.57
CA SER A 72 9.60 19.67 -20.00
C SER A 72 8.14 19.29 -20.26
N GLU A 73 7.50 18.56 -19.34
CA GLU A 73 6.07 18.23 -19.36
C GLU A 73 5.50 18.40 -17.95
N LEU A 74 4.42 19.17 -17.82
CA LEU A 74 3.65 19.34 -16.59
C LEU A 74 2.18 19.29 -16.95
N THR A 75 1.52 18.20 -16.60
CA THR A 75 0.08 17.99 -16.73
C THR A 75 -0.46 17.42 -15.43
N SER A 76 -1.77 17.33 -15.28
CA SER A 76 -2.37 16.78 -14.06
C SER A 76 -2.06 15.29 -13.85
N THR A 77 -1.68 14.55 -14.90
CA THR A 77 -1.44 13.09 -14.80
C THR A 77 -0.06 12.65 -15.32
N SER A 78 0.77 13.58 -15.79
CA SER A 78 2.12 13.28 -16.28
C SER A 78 3.08 14.42 -16.01
N VAL A 79 4.31 14.06 -15.63
CA VAL A 79 5.43 15.00 -15.48
C VAL A 79 6.69 14.41 -16.10
N THR A 80 7.40 15.23 -16.87
CA THR A 80 8.73 14.93 -17.39
C THR A 80 9.72 15.97 -16.87
N MET A 81 10.82 15.49 -16.30
CA MET A 81 11.84 16.32 -15.66
C MET A 81 13.25 15.84 -16.01
N GLU A 82 14.20 16.76 -16.03
CA GLU A 82 15.62 16.43 -16.05
C GLU A 82 16.17 16.40 -14.62
N VAL A 83 16.97 15.39 -14.29
CA VAL A 83 17.66 15.25 -13.00
C VAL A 83 19.18 15.22 -13.21
N PRO A 84 19.98 15.54 -12.19
CA PRO A 84 21.43 15.39 -12.26
C PRO A 84 21.82 13.93 -12.40
N ASP A 85 22.97 13.71 -13.05
CA ASP A 85 23.59 12.41 -13.29
C ASP A 85 23.50 11.47 -12.07
N ARG A 86 22.91 10.29 -12.31
CA ARG A 86 22.66 9.18 -11.41
C ARG A 86 23.32 7.90 -11.88
N ASP A 87 23.62 7.75 -13.18
CA ASP A 87 24.23 6.54 -13.74
C ASP A 87 25.74 6.65 -13.97
N GLY A 88 26.31 7.85 -13.82
CA GLY A 88 27.73 8.15 -13.81
C GLY A 88 28.31 8.43 -15.19
N ASP A 89 27.50 8.85 -16.16
CA ASP A 89 27.91 9.16 -17.53
C ASP A 89 28.18 10.66 -17.79
N ASP A 90 28.13 11.49 -16.76
CA ASP A 90 28.26 12.96 -16.78
C ASP A 90 27.13 13.68 -17.57
N ALA A 91 26.02 13.01 -17.87
CA ALA A 91 24.84 13.62 -18.50
C ALA A 91 23.65 13.69 -17.53
N ALA A 92 22.80 14.72 -17.71
CA ALA A 92 21.54 14.80 -16.98
C ALA A 92 20.53 13.79 -17.56
N GLU A 93 19.75 13.15 -16.68
CA GLU A 93 18.78 12.15 -17.11
C GLU A 93 17.37 12.68 -17.19
N THR A 94 16.62 12.14 -18.13
CA THR A 94 15.20 12.42 -18.30
C THR A 94 14.38 11.36 -17.57
N ILE A 95 13.57 11.81 -16.62
CA ILE A 95 12.61 10.98 -15.91
C ILE A 95 11.20 11.40 -16.30
N ARG A 96 10.36 10.42 -16.61
CA ARG A 96 8.93 10.64 -16.88
C ARG A 96 8.07 9.77 -15.98
N TYR A 97 7.15 10.42 -15.28
CA TYR A 97 6.03 9.77 -14.59
C TYR A 97 4.74 10.00 -15.37
N SER A 98 3.94 8.96 -15.57
CA SER A 98 2.70 9.07 -16.36
C SER A 98 1.62 8.11 -15.90
N TRP A 99 0.41 8.64 -15.74
CA TRP A 99 -0.82 7.91 -15.51
C TRP A 99 -1.85 8.29 -16.59
N SER A 100 -2.62 7.31 -17.06
CA SER A 100 -3.57 7.50 -18.16
C SER A 100 -4.76 8.39 -17.79
N GLY A 101 -5.07 8.51 -16.48
CA GLY A 101 -6.30 9.14 -15.99
C GLY A 101 -7.46 8.15 -15.81
N THR A 102 -7.30 6.89 -16.20
CA THR A 102 -8.32 5.85 -16.02
C THR A 102 -8.13 5.15 -14.68
N VAL A 103 -9.22 5.02 -13.92
CA VAL A 103 -9.24 4.29 -12.65
C VAL A 103 -8.79 2.84 -12.88
N GLY A 104 -7.82 2.39 -12.09
CA GLY A 104 -7.23 1.05 -12.15
C GLY A 104 -6.04 0.92 -13.11
N ASP A 105 -5.79 1.92 -13.96
CA ASP A 105 -4.58 1.92 -14.78
C ASP A 105 -3.34 2.24 -13.90
N PRO A 106 -2.17 1.69 -14.23
CA PRO A 106 -0.97 1.87 -13.42
C PRO A 106 -0.36 3.27 -13.57
N LEU A 107 0.30 3.75 -12.51
CA LEU A 107 1.27 4.82 -12.62
C LEU A 107 2.59 4.24 -13.11
N THR A 108 3.15 4.87 -14.13
CA THR A 108 4.37 4.41 -14.80
C THR A 108 5.53 5.38 -14.61
N TYR A 109 6.74 4.83 -14.68
CA TYR A 109 8.02 5.53 -14.64
C TYR A 109 8.85 5.14 -15.86
N GLN A 110 9.54 6.11 -16.45
CA GLN A 110 10.45 5.89 -17.55
C GLN A 110 11.75 6.69 -17.32
N PHE A 111 12.88 6.03 -17.52
CA PHE A 111 14.22 6.61 -17.38
C PHE A 111 14.91 6.68 -18.75
N ASN A 112 15.39 7.86 -19.14
CA ASN A 112 16.10 8.13 -20.40
C ASN A 112 15.39 7.58 -21.65
N GLY A 113 14.05 7.67 -21.68
CA GLY A 113 13.24 7.14 -22.79
C GLY A 113 13.27 5.61 -22.93
N GLY A 114 13.82 4.90 -21.94
CA GLY A 114 13.96 3.45 -21.93
C GLY A 114 12.66 2.69 -21.66
N THR A 115 12.77 1.51 -21.07
CA THR A 115 11.60 0.66 -20.78
C THR A 115 10.72 1.31 -19.72
N VAL A 116 9.42 1.36 -20.01
CA VAL A 116 8.40 1.84 -19.06
C VAL A 116 8.21 0.81 -17.95
N GLN A 117 8.31 1.26 -16.70
CA GLN A 117 8.14 0.44 -15.51
C GLN A 117 6.90 0.86 -14.74
N THR A 118 6.11 -0.10 -14.28
CA THR A 118 5.01 0.18 -13.34
C THR A 118 5.60 0.45 -11.96
N VAL A 119 5.24 1.60 -11.37
CA VAL A 119 5.67 1.98 -10.01
C VAL A 119 4.56 1.85 -8.98
N ALA A 120 3.30 1.99 -9.42
CA ALA A 120 2.12 1.64 -8.63
C ALA A 120 1.07 1.02 -9.55
N GLY A 121 0.55 -0.14 -9.17
CA GLY A 121 -0.61 -0.76 -9.82
C GLY A 121 -1.93 -0.17 -9.36
N ASP A 122 -3.01 -0.50 -10.07
CA ASP A 122 -4.40 -0.26 -9.66
C ASP A 122 -4.67 1.15 -9.08
N VAL A 123 -4.17 2.19 -9.76
CA VAL A 123 -4.23 3.56 -9.25
C VAL A 123 -5.67 4.08 -9.35
N GLN A 124 -6.24 4.39 -8.18
CA GLN A 124 -7.61 4.90 -8.09
C GLN A 124 -7.71 6.40 -8.37
N SER A 125 -6.65 7.16 -8.04
CA SER A 125 -6.57 8.60 -8.28
C SER A 125 -5.12 9.05 -8.27
N PHE A 126 -4.76 9.96 -9.18
CA PHE A 126 -3.48 10.63 -9.22
C PHE A 126 -3.65 12.04 -9.79
N SER A 127 -3.03 13.02 -9.13
CA SER A 127 -3.11 14.42 -9.55
C SER A 127 -1.81 15.15 -9.23
N LEU A 128 -1.34 15.93 -10.21
CA LEU A 128 -0.23 16.85 -10.07
C LEU A 128 -0.74 18.29 -10.21
N GLU A 129 -0.26 19.16 -9.33
CA GLU A 129 -0.53 20.60 -9.37
C GLU A 129 0.80 21.36 -9.36
N TRP A 130 0.84 22.50 -10.04
CA TRP A 130 2.04 23.32 -10.15
C TRP A 130 1.73 24.81 -10.06
N VAL A 131 2.72 25.56 -9.59
CA VAL A 131 2.67 27.03 -9.53
C VAL A 131 3.81 27.56 -10.39
N SER A 132 3.47 28.31 -11.43
CA SER A 132 4.44 29.00 -12.27
C SER A 132 4.48 30.48 -11.95
N ARG A 133 5.67 31.06 -11.90
CA ARG A 133 5.87 32.51 -11.84
C ARG A 133 6.69 32.94 -13.05
N LEU A 134 6.13 33.84 -13.85
CA LEU A 134 6.90 34.53 -14.88
C LEU A 134 7.82 35.56 -14.20
N ILE A 135 9.12 35.49 -14.50
CA ILE A 135 10.09 36.51 -14.12
C ILE A 135 10.51 37.20 -15.41
N GLU A 136 10.05 38.42 -15.63
CA GLU A 136 10.51 39.23 -16.76
C GLU A 136 11.99 39.63 -16.51
N GLY A 137 12.87 39.26 -17.43
CA GLY A 137 14.29 39.57 -17.34
C GLY A 137 14.59 41.04 -17.61
N VAL A 138 15.40 41.65 -16.73
CA VAL A 138 16.01 42.98 -16.94
C VAL A 138 16.77 42.98 -18.27
N THR A 139 16.31 43.79 -19.21
CA THR A 139 17.08 44.16 -20.40
C THR A 139 18.34 44.90 -19.95
N ARG A 140 19.50 44.22 -19.97
CA ARG A 140 20.79 44.93 -19.94
C ARG A 140 20.86 45.75 -21.23
N GLY A 141 20.72 47.07 -21.08
CA GLY A 141 20.97 48.03 -22.15
C GLY A 141 22.34 47.77 -22.77
N SER A 142 22.32 47.73 -24.10
CA SER A 142 23.47 47.71 -25.00
C SER A 142 24.49 48.80 -24.69
#